data_AF-A0A3E0IQU2-F1
#
_entry.id   AF-A0A3E0IQU2-F1
#
_cell.length_a   1.000
_cell.length_b   1.000
_cell.length_c   1.000
_cell.angle_alpha   90.00
_cell.angle_beta   90.00
_cell.angle_gamma   90.00
#
_symmetry.space_group_name_H-M   'P 1'
#
loop_
_entity.id
_entity.type
_entity.pdbx_description
1 polymer ?
#
loop_
_entity_poly.entity_id
_entity_poly.type
_entity_poly.pdbx_seq_one_letter_code
_entity_poly.pdbx_strand_id
1 'polypeptide(L)'
;MLAHVFKVFENQLIDYAGLFPPTQLPLEQAIHNYAEYIRSDESWKLSTFVIPVSQLEQLLEYQKLFDSNYKLKLSVTGKPSQDNFSSIKALKQTHLKTYQFAEDNAEWLEIVALEYPFAKEVPSKLFLDELYNVSTQLDVQVFCEIPVMNVVEFEDFVVRTMEAVVEYNQRIERPFHIKLRTGNENRELVPSSEKVAY
;
A
#
# COMPACT_ATOMS: atom_id res chain seq x y z
N MET A 1 6.80 22.64 -27.27
CA MET A 1 6.97 23.24 -25.93
C MET A 1 5.80 22.91 -25.00
N LEU A 2 4.54 23.08 -25.42
CA LEU A 2 3.33 22.66 -24.66
C LEU A 2 3.24 21.14 -24.37
N ALA A 3 3.63 20.29 -25.33
CA ALA A 3 3.62 18.83 -25.14
C ALA A 3 4.63 18.30 -24.08
N HIS A 4 5.66 19.09 -23.74
CA HIS A 4 6.66 18.70 -22.74
C HIS A 4 6.22 19.04 -21.32
N VAL A 5 5.47 20.13 -21.16
CA VAL A 5 4.92 20.57 -19.85
C VAL A 5 3.81 19.64 -19.39
N PHE A 6 2.96 19.15 -20.30
CA PHE A 6 1.94 18.15 -19.98
C PHE A 6 2.54 16.82 -19.52
N LYS A 7 3.62 16.38 -20.17
CA LYS A 7 4.34 15.16 -19.74
C LYS A 7 4.82 15.32 -18.30
N VAL A 8 5.54 16.39 -17.97
CA VAL A 8 6.02 16.64 -16.58
C VAL A 8 4.88 16.74 -15.56
N PHE A 9 3.70 17.26 -15.94
CA PHE A 9 2.53 17.36 -15.06
C PHE A 9 1.85 16.00 -14.83
N GLU A 10 1.72 15.16 -15.86
CA GLU A 10 1.26 13.77 -15.74
C GLU A 10 2.28 12.89 -15.00
N ASN A 11 3.58 13.18 -15.13
CA ASN A 11 4.69 12.40 -14.54
C ASN A 11 4.68 12.35 -12.99
N GLN A 12 3.90 13.20 -12.29
CA GLN A 12 3.91 13.28 -10.82
C GLN A 12 2.51 13.24 -10.17
N LEU A 13 1.43 13.27 -10.95
CA LEU A 13 0.06 13.39 -10.42
C LEU A 13 -0.81 12.15 -10.62
N ILE A 14 -0.45 11.27 -11.55
CA ILE A 14 -1.28 10.12 -11.92
C ILE A 14 -0.50 8.85 -11.64
N ASP A 15 -0.76 8.23 -10.48
CA ASP A 15 -0.29 6.90 -10.13
C ASP A 15 -1.40 5.89 -10.43
N TYR A 16 -1.15 4.92 -11.32
CA TYR A 16 -2.11 3.85 -11.56
C TYR A 16 -1.98 2.81 -10.44
N ALA A 17 -2.80 2.92 -9.41
CA ALA A 17 -2.72 2.12 -8.18
C ALA A 17 -3.52 0.79 -8.21
N GLY A 18 -3.77 0.19 -9.38
CA GLY A 18 -4.51 -1.08 -9.48
C GLY A 18 -5.96 -0.99 -8.96
N LEU A 19 -6.30 -1.79 -7.93
CA LEU A 19 -7.67 -1.91 -7.38
C LEU A 19 -8.12 -0.72 -6.50
N PHE A 20 -7.23 0.23 -6.19
CA PHE A 20 -7.57 1.35 -5.31
C PHE A 20 -7.95 2.63 -6.10
N PRO A 21 -8.92 3.42 -5.59
CA PRO A 21 -9.83 4.23 -6.42
C PRO A 21 -9.20 5.38 -7.22
N PRO A 22 -9.87 5.88 -8.29
CA PRO A 22 -11.31 5.75 -8.57
C PRO A 22 -11.65 4.57 -9.49
N THR A 23 -10.99 3.44 -9.39
CA THR A 23 -11.31 2.25 -10.16
C THR A 23 -12.22 1.32 -9.35
N GLN A 24 -13.55 1.43 -9.53
CA GLN A 24 -14.48 0.30 -9.27
C GLN A 24 -14.28 -0.83 -10.30
N LEU A 25 -13.08 -0.96 -10.86
CA LEU A 25 -12.82 -1.94 -11.91
C LEU A 25 -12.79 -3.33 -11.27
N PRO A 26 -13.49 -4.32 -11.84
CA PRO A 26 -13.32 -5.72 -11.46
C PRO A 26 -11.84 -6.12 -11.55
N LEU A 27 -11.41 -7.02 -10.67
CA LEU A 27 -10.02 -7.52 -10.62
C LEU A 27 -9.51 -7.94 -11.99
N GLU A 28 -10.31 -8.71 -12.73
CA GLU A 28 -10.01 -9.15 -14.10
C GLU A 28 -9.62 -7.98 -15.00
N GLN A 29 -10.43 -6.92 -15.04
CA GLN A 29 -10.15 -5.79 -15.91
C GLN A 29 -8.90 -5.02 -15.44
N ALA A 30 -8.74 -4.83 -14.13
CA ALA A 30 -7.60 -4.13 -13.58
C ALA A 30 -6.27 -4.86 -13.87
N ILE A 31 -6.25 -6.20 -13.74
CA ILE A 31 -5.03 -6.99 -13.92
C ILE A 31 -4.64 -7.12 -15.40
N HIS A 32 -5.63 -7.23 -16.30
CA HIS A 32 -5.40 -7.20 -17.74
C HIS A 32 -4.80 -5.85 -18.18
N ASN A 33 -5.39 -4.74 -17.73
CA ASN A 33 -4.85 -3.41 -18.01
C ASN A 33 -3.42 -3.26 -17.49
N TYR A 34 -3.15 -3.69 -16.26
CA TYR A 34 -1.80 -3.66 -15.68
C TYR A 34 -0.80 -4.46 -16.54
N ALA A 35 -1.17 -5.67 -16.97
CA ALA A 35 -0.33 -6.52 -17.80
C ALA A 35 -0.01 -5.91 -19.18
N GLU A 36 -0.95 -5.15 -19.76
CA GLU A 36 -0.72 -4.39 -20.99
C GLU A 36 0.21 -3.20 -20.74
N TYR A 37 -0.04 -2.43 -19.68
CA TYR A 37 0.73 -1.21 -19.41
C TYR A 37 2.19 -1.49 -19.05
N ILE A 38 2.50 -2.56 -18.31
CA ILE A 38 3.91 -2.89 -17.97
C ILE A 38 4.76 -3.23 -19.20
N ARG A 39 4.13 -3.58 -20.33
CA ARG A 39 4.79 -3.86 -21.61
C ARG A 39 4.83 -2.66 -22.55
N SER A 40 4.21 -1.54 -22.15
CA SER A 40 4.15 -0.34 -22.96
C SER A 40 5.37 0.56 -22.74
N ASP A 41 5.60 1.49 -23.67
CA ASP A 41 6.58 2.57 -23.54
C ASP A 41 6.27 3.51 -22.36
N GLU A 42 5.06 3.40 -21.78
CA GLU A 42 4.61 4.17 -20.62
C GLU A 42 4.69 3.39 -19.30
N SER A 43 5.34 2.21 -19.28
CA SER A 43 5.48 1.37 -18.08
C SER A 43 6.10 2.10 -16.88
N TRP A 44 6.90 3.14 -17.12
CA TRP A 44 7.48 4.00 -16.07
C TRP A 44 6.43 4.76 -15.24
N LYS A 45 5.18 4.88 -15.73
CA LYS A 45 4.05 5.49 -15.01
C LYS A 45 3.41 4.57 -13.96
N LEU A 46 3.78 3.29 -13.95
CA LEU A 46 3.21 2.30 -13.02
C LEU A 46 4.12 2.16 -11.81
N SER A 47 3.56 2.30 -10.61
CA SER A 47 4.25 1.95 -9.38
C SER A 47 4.14 0.45 -9.11
N THR A 48 2.96 0.00 -8.72
CA THR A 48 2.65 -1.36 -8.26
C THR A 48 1.16 -1.65 -8.42
N PHE A 49 0.81 -2.92 -8.53
CA PHE A 49 -0.57 -3.36 -8.41
C PHE A 49 -0.92 -3.51 -6.92
N VAL A 50 -1.76 -2.62 -6.39
CA VAL A 50 -2.18 -2.68 -4.99
C VAL A 50 -3.30 -3.71 -4.83
N ILE A 51 -3.13 -4.67 -3.92
CA ILE A 51 -4.10 -5.74 -3.68
C ILE A 51 -4.23 -6.10 -2.18
N PRO A 52 -5.45 -6.34 -1.66
CA PRO A 52 -5.61 -6.88 -0.31
C PRO A 52 -5.02 -8.27 -0.16
N VAL A 53 -4.38 -8.56 0.97
CA VAL A 53 -3.84 -9.90 1.27
C VAL A 53 -4.89 -11.02 1.12
N SER A 54 -6.17 -10.71 1.33
CA SER A 54 -7.27 -11.66 1.16
C SER A 54 -7.61 -12.02 -0.29
N GLN A 55 -7.06 -11.32 -1.28
CA GLN A 55 -7.32 -11.53 -2.70
C GLN A 55 -6.10 -12.07 -3.47
N LEU A 56 -4.95 -12.30 -2.81
CA LEU A 56 -3.73 -12.78 -3.46
C LEU A 56 -3.97 -14.05 -4.29
N GLU A 57 -4.68 -15.04 -3.75
CA GLU A 57 -4.95 -16.31 -4.44
C GLU A 57 -5.74 -16.14 -5.74
N GLN A 58 -6.54 -15.07 -5.88
CA GLN A 58 -7.27 -14.80 -7.11
C GLN A 58 -6.33 -14.44 -8.28
N LEU A 59 -5.11 -13.98 -7.99
CA LEU A 59 -4.12 -13.65 -9.02
C LEU A 59 -3.61 -14.89 -9.77
N LEU A 60 -3.76 -16.09 -9.21
CA LEU A 60 -3.31 -17.34 -9.84
C LEU A 60 -4.02 -17.58 -11.18
N GLU A 61 -5.25 -17.12 -11.34
CA GLU A 61 -6.01 -17.21 -12.60
C GLU A 61 -5.34 -16.43 -13.75
N TYR A 62 -4.54 -15.42 -13.40
CA TYR A 62 -3.92 -14.47 -14.33
C TYR A 62 -2.41 -14.66 -14.48
N GLN A 63 -1.82 -15.72 -13.90
CA GLN A 63 -0.38 -16.00 -13.98
C GLN A 63 0.17 -15.89 -15.40
N LYS A 64 -0.58 -16.38 -16.40
CA LYS A 64 -0.16 -16.40 -17.81
C LYS A 64 0.00 -15.02 -18.44
N LEU A 65 -0.47 -13.95 -17.77
CA LEU A 65 -0.28 -12.57 -18.23
C LEU A 65 1.12 -12.02 -17.89
N PHE A 66 1.92 -12.74 -17.10
CA PHE A 66 3.20 -12.28 -16.57
C PHE A 66 4.30 -13.31 -16.83
N ASP A 67 5.54 -12.82 -16.87
CA ASP A 67 6.74 -13.62 -17.10
C ASP A 67 7.95 -12.97 -16.40
N SER A 68 9.12 -13.58 -16.51
CA SER A 68 10.33 -13.10 -15.83
C SER A 68 10.81 -11.72 -16.29
N ASN A 69 10.45 -11.27 -17.49
CA ASN A 69 10.77 -9.92 -17.98
C ASN A 69 9.71 -8.89 -17.56
N TYR A 70 8.47 -9.33 -17.37
CA TYR A 70 7.32 -8.49 -17.05
C TYR A 70 6.56 -9.08 -15.87
N LYS A 71 7.18 -9.07 -14.69
CA LYS A 71 6.57 -9.56 -13.46
C LYS A 71 5.46 -8.65 -12.97
N LEU A 72 4.45 -9.27 -12.34
CA LEU A 72 3.45 -8.55 -11.57
C LEU A 72 4.09 -8.03 -10.28
N LYS A 73 4.24 -6.71 -10.14
CA LYS A 73 4.77 -6.08 -8.93
C LYS A 73 3.63 -5.73 -8.00
N LEU A 74 3.62 -6.29 -6.79
CA LEU A 74 2.54 -6.09 -5.84
C LEU A 74 2.91 -5.13 -4.70
N SER A 75 1.94 -4.28 -4.35
CA SER A 75 1.84 -3.64 -3.04
C SER A 75 0.69 -4.30 -2.28
N VAL A 76 1.00 -5.08 -1.24
CA VAL A 76 0.00 -5.85 -0.52
C VAL A 76 -0.55 -5.05 0.64
N THR A 77 -1.87 -4.84 0.72
CA THR A 77 -2.48 -4.19 1.88
C THR A 77 -2.89 -5.20 2.95
N GLY A 78 -2.48 -4.92 4.18
CA GLY A 78 -2.95 -5.57 5.40
C GLY A 78 -4.39 -5.19 5.74
N LYS A 79 -4.93 -5.81 6.79
CA LYS A 79 -6.29 -5.50 7.28
C LYS A 79 -6.23 -4.54 8.46
N PRO A 80 -7.14 -3.55 8.52
CA PRO A 80 -7.25 -2.67 9.69
C PRO A 80 -7.62 -3.49 10.93
N SER A 81 -7.04 -3.11 12.05
CA SER A 81 -7.26 -3.73 13.36
C SER A 81 -7.75 -2.70 14.37
N GLN A 82 -8.30 -3.14 15.50
CA GLN A 82 -8.89 -2.24 16.50
C GLN A 82 -7.82 -1.55 17.35
N ASP A 83 -6.74 -2.27 17.65
CA ASP A 83 -5.67 -1.85 18.55
C ASP A 83 -4.31 -2.44 18.10
N ASN A 84 -3.23 -2.04 18.74
CA ASN A 84 -1.87 -2.49 18.48
C ASN A 84 -1.70 -4.01 18.66
N PHE A 85 -2.35 -4.61 19.66
CA PHE A 85 -2.21 -6.03 19.97
C PHE A 85 -2.82 -6.90 18.86
N SER A 86 -4.05 -6.57 18.45
CA SER A 86 -4.74 -7.19 17.32
C SER A 86 -4.02 -6.91 16.00
N SER A 87 -3.41 -5.73 15.84
CA SER A 87 -2.56 -5.39 14.68
C SER A 87 -1.35 -6.32 14.56
N ILE A 88 -0.64 -6.61 15.66
CA ILE A 88 0.48 -7.56 15.63
C ILE A 88 0.02 -8.94 15.15
N LYS A 89 -1.12 -9.43 15.64
CA LYS A 89 -1.68 -10.73 15.22
C LYS A 89 -2.05 -10.72 13.74
N ALA A 90 -2.73 -9.68 13.27
CA ALA A 90 -3.12 -9.54 11.87
C ALA A 90 -1.90 -9.39 10.94
N LEU A 91 -0.87 -8.69 11.38
CA LEU A 91 0.40 -8.54 10.68
C LEU A 91 1.11 -9.87 10.50
N LYS A 92 1.22 -10.70 11.56
CA LYS A 92 1.82 -12.04 11.45
C LYS A 92 1.09 -12.94 10.47
N GLN A 93 -0.24 -12.88 10.45
CA GLN A 93 -1.05 -13.63 9.48
C GLN A 93 -0.85 -13.10 8.05
N THR A 94 -0.75 -11.78 7.90
CA THR A 94 -0.47 -11.14 6.61
C THR A 94 0.89 -11.56 6.11
N HIS A 95 1.92 -11.52 6.96
CA HIS A 95 3.28 -11.96 6.66
C HIS A 95 3.31 -13.41 6.16
N LEU A 96 2.76 -14.36 6.91
CA LEU A 96 2.80 -15.78 6.53
C LEU A 96 2.20 -16.02 5.14
N LYS A 97 1.03 -15.42 4.87
CA LYS A 97 0.36 -15.54 3.57
C LYS A 97 1.15 -14.88 2.44
N THR A 98 1.66 -13.68 2.70
CA THR A 98 2.40 -12.88 1.71
C THR A 98 3.72 -13.54 1.35
N TYR A 99 4.47 -14.01 2.36
CA TYR A 99 5.74 -14.71 2.19
C TYR A 99 5.55 -15.99 1.37
N GLN A 100 4.61 -16.86 1.79
CA GLN A 100 4.36 -18.11 1.09
C GLN A 100 3.91 -17.87 -0.36
N PHE A 101 3.00 -16.91 -0.57
CA PHE A 101 2.53 -16.58 -1.91
C PHE A 101 3.64 -16.04 -2.81
N ALA A 102 4.55 -15.20 -2.29
CA ALA A 102 5.70 -14.69 -3.03
C ALA A 102 6.66 -15.81 -3.44
N GLU A 103 7.02 -16.68 -2.51
CA GLU A 103 7.93 -17.82 -2.76
C GLU A 103 7.36 -18.77 -3.81
N ASP A 104 6.08 -19.14 -3.68
CA ASP A 104 5.42 -20.09 -4.59
C ASP A 104 5.27 -19.53 -6.03
N ASN A 105 5.38 -18.20 -6.22
CA ASN A 105 5.08 -17.51 -7.47
C ASN A 105 6.19 -16.59 -8.00
N ALA A 106 7.42 -16.76 -7.48
CA ALA A 106 8.55 -15.86 -7.77
C ALA A 106 8.93 -15.74 -9.26
N GLU A 107 8.56 -16.72 -10.10
CA GLU A 107 8.84 -16.71 -11.54
C GLU A 107 8.11 -15.59 -12.30
N TRP A 108 6.92 -15.18 -11.84
CA TRP A 108 6.03 -14.26 -12.58
C TRP A 108 5.53 -13.08 -11.75
N LEU A 109 5.85 -13.05 -10.45
CA LEU A 109 5.42 -12.01 -9.53
C LEU A 109 6.52 -11.65 -8.54
N GLU A 110 6.50 -10.41 -8.08
CA GLU A 110 7.29 -9.93 -6.95
C GLU A 110 6.43 -9.06 -6.03
N ILE A 111 6.60 -9.21 -4.72
CA ILE A 111 5.98 -8.32 -3.74
C ILE A 111 7.03 -7.30 -3.35
N VAL A 112 6.75 -6.03 -3.56
CA VAL A 112 7.74 -4.95 -3.39
C VAL A 112 7.36 -3.98 -2.28
N ALA A 113 6.09 -3.99 -1.87
CA ALA A 113 5.59 -3.13 -0.81
C ALA A 113 4.53 -3.83 0.05
N LEU A 114 4.49 -3.43 1.32
CA LEU A 114 3.43 -3.72 2.27
C LEU A 114 2.77 -2.40 2.68
N GLU A 115 1.45 -2.29 2.48
CA GLU A 115 0.66 -1.19 3.01
C GLU A 115 -0.05 -1.68 4.26
N TYR A 116 0.19 -1.04 5.40
CA TYR A 116 -0.40 -1.48 6.66
C TYR A 116 -1.24 -0.37 7.30
N PRO A 117 -2.57 -0.53 7.35
CA PRO A 117 -3.44 0.39 8.05
C PRO A 117 -3.21 0.29 9.55
N PHE A 118 -2.84 1.41 10.16
CA PHE A 118 -2.75 1.52 11.61
C PHE A 118 -4.12 1.42 12.26
N ALA A 119 -4.11 0.92 13.50
CA ALA A 119 -5.24 1.04 14.39
C ALA A 119 -5.56 2.51 14.67
N LYS A 120 -6.72 2.77 15.28
CA LYS A 120 -7.15 4.12 15.69
C LYS A 120 -6.43 4.62 16.95
N GLU A 121 -5.16 4.25 17.10
CA GLU A 121 -4.28 4.61 18.22
C GLU A 121 -2.83 4.65 17.75
N VAL A 122 -1.99 5.43 18.45
CA VAL A 122 -0.59 5.64 18.08
C VAL A 122 0.14 4.28 18.06
N PRO A 123 0.94 3.97 17.02
CA PRO A 123 1.62 2.68 16.92
C PRO A 123 2.60 2.51 18.10
N SER A 124 2.48 1.38 18.77
CA SER A 124 3.39 0.97 19.84
C SER A 124 4.74 0.56 19.26
N LYS A 125 5.82 0.74 20.04
CA LYS A 125 7.15 0.24 19.67
C LYS A 125 7.14 -1.25 19.31
N LEU A 126 6.40 -2.07 20.07
CA LEU A 126 6.31 -3.51 19.83
C LEU A 126 5.70 -3.82 18.46
N PHE A 127 4.67 -3.07 18.06
CA PHE A 127 4.07 -3.22 16.74
C PHE A 127 5.03 -2.77 15.62
N LEU A 128 5.73 -1.64 15.79
CA LEU A 128 6.72 -1.18 14.82
C LEU A 128 7.91 -2.15 14.67
N ASP A 129 8.37 -2.74 15.77
CA ASP A 129 9.40 -3.80 15.78
C ASP A 129 8.93 -5.03 14.97
N GLU A 130 7.69 -5.47 15.15
CA GLU A 130 7.13 -6.57 14.37
C GLU A 130 7.00 -6.21 12.89
N LEU A 131 6.53 -4.99 12.57
CA LEU A 131 6.39 -4.51 11.21
C LEU A 131 7.74 -4.47 10.48
N TYR A 132 8.79 -4.02 11.17
CA TYR A 132 10.14 -3.99 10.63
C TYR A 132 10.70 -5.40 10.39
N ASN A 133 10.47 -6.33 11.32
CA ASN A 133 10.91 -7.71 11.18
C ASN A 133 10.24 -8.37 9.96
N VAL A 134 8.93 -8.18 9.80
CA VAL A 134 8.17 -8.68 8.65
C VAL A 134 8.67 -8.07 7.35
N SER A 135 8.87 -6.75 7.30
CA SER A 135 9.32 -6.09 6.07
C SER A 135 10.72 -6.49 5.65
N THR A 136 11.59 -6.77 6.62
CA THR A 136 12.95 -7.26 6.36
C THR A 136 12.94 -8.68 5.82
N GLN A 137 12.10 -9.57 6.37
CA GLN A 137 11.97 -10.95 5.90
C GLN A 137 11.38 -11.05 4.50
N LEU A 138 10.46 -10.14 4.16
CA LEU A 138 9.88 -10.03 2.82
C LEU A 138 10.72 -9.22 1.84
N ASP A 139 11.76 -8.52 2.32
CA ASP A 139 12.53 -7.54 1.56
C ASP A 139 11.66 -6.47 0.84
N VAL A 140 10.66 -5.92 1.54
CA VAL A 140 9.72 -4.92 0.97
C VAL A 140 9.86 -3.53 1.56
N GLN A 141 9.36 -2.52 0.84
CA GLN A 141 9.05 -1.20 1.41
C GLN A 141 7.76 -1.27 2.25
N VAL A 142 7.63 -0.36 3.21
CA VAL A 142 6.43 -0.28 4.07
C VAL A 142 5.79 1.09 3.95
N PHE A 143 4.48 1.08 3.69
CA PHE A 143 3.63 2.26 3.75
C PHE A 143 2.64 2.11 4.91
N CYS A 144 2.89 2.85 5.98
CA CYS A 144 2.03 2.95 7.15
C CYS A 144 0.85 3.85 6.82
N GLU A 145 -0.36 3.31 6.87
CA GLU A 145 -1.56 4.04 6.50
C GLU A 145 -2.30 4.56 7.72
N ILE A 146 -2.45 5.89 7.79
CA ILE A 146 -3.20 6.58 8.83
C ILE A 146 -4.65 6.73 8.31
N PRO A 147 -5.64 6.07 8.93
CA PRO A 147 -7.03 6.27 8.53
C PRO A 147 -7.52 7.64 8.97
N VAL A 148 -8.22 8.36 8.09
CA VAL A 148 -8.95 9.57 8.50
C VAL A 148 -10.09 9.19 9.44
N MET A 149 -10.20 9.92 10.55
CA MET A 149 -11.22 9.69 11.58
C MET A 149 -12.04 10.95 11.84
N ASN A 150 -13.33 10.79 12.11
CA ASN A 150 -14.21 11.85 12.60
C ASN A 150 -14.16 11.91 14.14
N VAL A 151 -13.00 12.29 14.68
CA VAL A 151 -12.78 12.47 16.12
C VAL A 151 -12.25 13.88 16.41
N VAL A 152 -12.54 14.40 17.60
CA VAL A 152 -12.16 15.75 18.06
C VAL A 152 -10.64 15.94 18.09
N GLU A 153 -9.87 14.86 18.16
CA GLU A 153 -8.41 14.86 18.33
C GLU A 153 -7.67 14.25 17.11
N PHE A 154 -8.26 14.32 15.92
CA PHE A 154 -7.68 13.71 14.72
C PHE A 154 -6.30 14.28 14.36
N GLU A 155 -6.11 15.58 14.50
CA GLU A 155 -4.82 16.26 14.26
C GLU A 155 -3.75 15.78 15.23
N ASP A 156 -4.04 15.77 16.54
CA ASP A 156 -3.13 15.25 17.58
C ASP A 156 -2.74 13.80 17.28
N PHE A 157 -3.73 12.98 16.90
CA PHE A 157 -3.50 11.60 16.51
C PHE A 157 -2.55 11.48 15.31
N VAL A 158 -2.76 12.26 14.24
CA VAL A 158 -1.90 12.25 13.04
C VAL A 158 -0.48 12.68 13.42
N VAL A 159 -0.33 13.80 14.13
CA VAL A 159 0.97 14.33 14.56
C VAL A 159 1.73 13.29 15.39
N ARG A 160 1.11 12.76 16.45
CA ARG A 160 1.76 11.78 17.34
C ARG A 160 2.10 10.47 16.63
N THR A 161 1.26 10.06 15.68
CA THR A 161 1.53 8.89 14.85
C THR A 161 2.73 9.12 13.93
N MET A 162 2.80 10.28 13.28
CA MET A 162 3.92 10.66 12.44
C MET A 162 5.21 10.77 13.25
N GLU A 163 5.18 11.42 14.42
CA GLU A 163 6.33 11.53 15.31
C GLU A 163 6.85 10.15 15.75
N ALA A 164 5.94 9.25 16.15
CA ALA A 164 6.32 7.88 16.53
C ALA A 164 7.02 7.13 15.38
N VAL A 165 6.53 7.26 14.14
CA VAL A 165 7.16 6.65 12.96
C VAL A 165 8.49 7.33 12.61
N VAL A 166 8.57 8.66 12.67
CA VAL A 166 9.82 9.41 12.41
C VAL A 166 10.90 9.06 13.42
N GLU A 167 10.56 8.98 14.71
CA GLU A 167 11.49 8.56 15.76
C GLU A 167 11.96 7.12 15.53
N TYR A 168 11.05 6.23 15.12
CA TYR A 168 11.40 4.85 14.81
C TYR A 168 12.31 4.72 13.58
N ASN A 169 12.03 5.50 12.53
CA ASN A 169 12.82 5.54 11.29
C ASN A 169 14.29 5.93 11.51
N GLN A 170 14.61 6.67 12.58
CA GLN A 170 16.00 7.00 12.94
C GLN A 170 16.81 5.76 13.39
N ARG A 171 16.15 4.63 13.67
CA ARG A 171 16.74 3.44 14.29
C ARG A 171 16.82 2.24 13.35
N ILE A 172 16.32 2.35 12.13
CA ILE A 172 16.22 1.26 11.15
C ILE A 172 16.86 1.65 9.82
N GLU A 173 17.32 0.66 9.05
CA GLU A 173 18.02 0.91 7.79
C GLU A 173 17.07 1.28 6.65
N ARG A 174 15.90 0.61 6.60
CA ARG A 174 14.84 0.88 5.63
C ARG A 174 13.70 1.62 6.31
N PRO A 175 13.55 2.95 6.08
CA PRO A 175 12.53 3.74 6.76
C PRO A 175 11.13 3.35 6.29
N PHE A 176 10.16 3.48 7.20
CA PHE A 176 8.75 3.40 6.88
C PHE A 176 8.27 4.70 6.23
N HIS A 177 7.36 4.58 5.27
CA HIS A 177 6.67 5.69 4.63
C HIS A 177 5.29 5.86 5.26
N ILE A 178 4.72 7.06 5.21
CA ILE A 178 3.39 7.34 5.75
C ILE A 178 2.44 7.71 4.62
N LYS A 179 1.22 7.16 4.65
CA LYS A 179 0.11 7.52 3.77
C LYS A 179 -1.08 7.95 4.61
N LEU A 180 -1.68 9.10 4.30
CA LEU A 180 -2.95 9.52 4.89
C LEU A 180 -4.10 9.03 4.01
N ARG A 181 -5.00 8.20 4.53
CA ARG A 181 -6.14 7.67 3.77
C ARG A 181 -7.38 8.53 3.92
N THR A 182 -7.69 9.30 2.88
CA THR A 182 -8.85 10.20 2.81
C THR A 182 -10.03 9.60 2.04
N GLY A 183 -9.82 8.58 1.22
CA GLY A 183 -10.88 7.89 0.48
C GLY A 183 -11.76 7.03 1.37
N ASN A 184 -13.07 7.06 1.14
CA ASN A 184 -14.05 6.21 1.83
C ASN A 184 -15.23 5.87 0.90
N GLU A 185 -15.76 4.64 1.01
CA GLU A 185 -16.98 4.24 0.29
C GLU A 185 -18.20 5.05 0.73
N ASN A 186 -18.25 5.43 2.00
CA ASN A 186 -19.22 6.37 2.52
C ASN A 186 -18.74 7.82 2.26
N ARG A 187 -19.44 8.53 1.38
CA ARG A 187 -19.16 9.93 1.02
C ARG A 187 -19.12 10.87 2.23
N GLU A 188 -19.90 10.60 3.28
CA GLU A 188 -19.94 11.40 4.50
C GLU A 188 -18.68 11.26 5.36
N LEU A 189 -17.89 10.20 5.12
CA LEU A 189 -16.63 9.95 5.81
C LEU A 189 -15.41 10.46 5.03
N VAL A 190 -15.60 10.99 3.82
CA VAL A 190 -14.54 11.68 3.07
C VAL A 190 -14.31 13.05 3.73
N PRO A 191 -13.10 13.36 4.21
CA PRO A 191 -12.83 14.63 4.88
C PRO A 191 -12.92 15.82 3.91
N SER A 192 -13.27 17.00 4.45
CA SER A 192 -13.12 18.26 3.72
C SER A 192 -11.65 18.59 3.48
N SER A 193 -11.35 19.43 2.48
CA SER A 193 -9.99 19.91 2.22
C SER A 193 -9.41 20.63 3.43
N GLU A 194 -10.21 21.41 4.17
CA GLU A 194 -9.80 22.08 5.40
C GLU A 194 -9.31 21.09 6.47
N LYS A 195 -9.95 19.91 6.57
CA LYS A 195 -9.56 18.87 7.52
C LYS A 195 -8.30 18.11 7.10
N VAL A 196 -8.02 18.03 5.80
CA VAL A 196 -6.82 17.36 5.25
C VAL A 196 -5.60 18.29 5.20
N ALA A 197 -5.83 19.58 4.94
CA ALA A 197 -4.78 20.59 4.76
C ALA A 197 -4.26 21.19 6.08
N TYR A 198 -4.56 20.53 7.20
CA TYR A 198 -3.94 20.83 8.49
C TYR A 198 -2.42 20.62 8.44
#